data_AF-A0A6I1ZC52-F1
#
_entry.id   AF-A0A6I1ZC52-F1
#
_cell.length_a   1.000
_cell.length_b   1.000
_cell.length_c   1.000
_cell.angle_alpha   90.00
_cell.angle_beta   90.00
_cell.angle_gamma   90.00
#
_symmetry.space_group_name_H-M   'P 1'
#
loop_
_entity.id
_entity.type
_entity.pdbx_description
1 polymer ?
#
loop_
_entity_poly.entity_id
_entity_poly.type
_entity_poly.pdbx_seq_one_letter_code
_entity_poly.pdbx_strand_id
1 'polypeptide(L)'
;MSSEKVKSDMEYAGELLLGLAMTAFSIFVIVEAVRMPLRGPGGLLMSPGFVPLLAGAVLLLLCSWLTVGAVRKGGYRQLGQSLRDGVADHENRRFLMILAIMALYVFGLLGRVPFIAATPIYYVLIFVYIKAGSLAKITFYTLLATFLFAFFLPRLFEMPLP
;
A
#
# COMPACT_ATOMS: atom_id res chain seq x y z
N MET A 1 -11.03 -29.56 22.78
CA MET A 1 -11.51 -28.20 23.15
C MET A 1 -10.44 -27.09 23.15
N SER A 2 -9.13 -27.40 23.05
CA SER A 2 -8.07 -26.36 23.08
C SER A 2 -7.67 -25.79 21.71
N SER A 3 -7.95 -26.48 20.59
CA SER A 3 -7.50 -26.03 19.26
C SER A 3 -8.42 -25.00 18.59
N GLU A 4 -9.71 -24.98 18.94
CA GLU A 4 -10.71 -24.12 18.31
C GLU A 4 -10.67 -22.69 18.86
N LYS A 5 -10.42 -22.56 20.17
CA LYS A 5 -10.25 -21.28 20.86
C LYS A 5 -9.00 -20.52 20.37
N VAL A 6 -7.89 -21.24 20.20
CA VAL A 6 -6.63 -20.67 19.69
C VAL A 6 -6.79 -20.15 18.25
N LYS A 7 -7.59 -20.84 17.43
CA LYS A 7 -7.86 -20.43 16.05
C LYS A 7 -8.71 -19.15 15.96
N SER A 8 -9.77 -19.05 16.77
CA SER A 8 -10.57 -17.81 16.81
C SER A 8 -9.78 -16.64 17.40
N ASP A 9 -8.95 -16.90 18.41
CA ASP A 9 -8.15 -15.85 19.06
C ASP A 9 -7.05 -15.29 18.12
N MET A 10 -6.43 -16.15 17.29
CA MET A 10 -5.53 -15.71 16.20
C MET A 10 -6.25 -14.90 15.12
N GLU A 11 -7.49 -15.28 14.79
CA GLU A 11 -8.33 -14.57 13.82
C GLU A 11 -8.64 -13.15 14.31
N TYR A 12 -8.98 -12.98 15.59
CA TYR A 12 -9.21 -11.67 16.20
C TYR A 12 -7.95 -10.80 16.28
N ALA A 13 -6.76 -11.40 16.45
CA ALA A 13 -5.50 -10.66 16.41
C ALA A 13 -5.18 -10.15 14.98
N GLY A 14 -5.46 -10.97 13.96
CA GLY A 14 -5.35 -10.57 12.55
C GLY A 14 -6.34 -9.48 12.18
N GLU A 15 -7.59 -9.57 12.62
CA GLU A 15 -8.62 -8.53 12.44
C GLU A 15 -8.21 -7.22 13.11
N LEU A 16 -7.60 -7.27 14.30
CA LEU A 16 -7.16 -6.07 15.00
C LEU A 16 -5.99 -5.40 14.27
N LEU A 17 -5.01 -6.20 13.82
CA LEU A 17 -3.83 -5.69 13.11
C LEU A 17 -4.22 -5.10 11.76
N LEU A 18 -5.09 -5.79 11.01
CA LEU A 18 -5.65 -5.29 9.76
C LEU A 18 -6.48 -4.02 10.00
N GLY A 19 -7.37 -4.01 11.00
CA GLY A 19 -8.18 -2.86 11.35
C GLY A 19 -7.33 -1.64 11.69
N LEU A 20 -6.28 -1.82 12.48
CA LEU A 20 -5.35 -0.76 12.87
C LEU A 20 -4.55 -0.24 11.67
N ALA A 21 -4.02 -1.13 10.82
CA ALA A 21 -3.31 -0.76 9.61
C ALA A 21 -4.21 0.00 8.62
N MET A 22 -5.44 -0.47 8.41
CA MET A 22 -6.40 0.17 7.53
C MET A 22 -6.88 1.52 8.09
N THR A 23 -7.00 1.66 9.41
CA THR A 23 -7.31 2.95 10.06
C THR A 23 -6.16 3.95 9.88
N ALA A 24 -4.90 3.51 10.02
CA ALA A 24 -3.75 4.37 9.75
C ALA A 24 -3.71 4.79 8.26
N PHE A 25 -4.00 3.86 7.35
CA PHE A 25 -4.07 4.12 5.92
C PHE A 25 -5.20 5.09 5.56
N SER A 26 -6.37 4.95 6.15
CA SER A 26 -7.50 5.86 5.88
C SER A 26 -7.20 7.28 6.35
N ILE A 27 -6.53 7.45 7.51
CA ILE A 27 -6.05 8.75 7.98
C ILE A 27 -5.07 9.35 6.96
N PHE A 28 -4.10 8.56 6.49
CA PHE A 28 -3.15 9.02 5.47
C PHE A 28 -3.86 9.50 4.20
N VAL A 29 -4.84 8.75 3.70
CA VAL A 29 -5.65 9.14 2.54
C VAL A 29 -6.40 10.44 2.78
N ILE A 30 -7.02 10.63 3.95
CA ILE A 30 -7.71 11.87 4.31
C ILE A 30 -6.72 13.05 4.31
N VAL A 31 -5.54 12.87 4.91
CA VAL A 31 -4.51 13.93 4.96
C VAL A 31 -4.08 14.34 3.55
N GLU A 32 -3.80 13.38 2.67
CA GLU A 32 -3.43 13.68 1.29
C GLU A 32 -4.61 14.26 0.49
N ALA A 33 -5.83 13.81 0.74
CA ALA A 33 -7.03 14.37 0.11
C ALA A 33 -7.26 15.84 0.51
N VAL A 34 -6.97 16.21 1.76
CA VAL A 34 -7.07 17.59 2.25
C VAL A 34 -5.95 18.48 1.69
N ARG A 35 -4.79 17.89 1.36
CA ARG A 35 -3.70 18.59 0.67
C ARG A 35 -4.02 18.90 -0.79
N MET A 36 -4.97 18.19 -1.38
CA MET A 36 -5.45 18.49 -2.73
C MET A 36 -6.39 19.70 -2.72
N PRO A 37 -6.44 20.50 -3.79
CA PRO A 37 -7.35 21.63 -3.87
C PRO A 37 -8.82 21.17 -3.76
N LEU A 38 -9.49 21.53 -2.67
CA LEU A 38 -10.91 21.19 -2.44
C LEU A 38 -11.88 22.12 -3.20
N ARG A 39 -11.37 23.13 -3.90
CA ARG A 39 -12.16 24.05 -4.71
C ARG A 39 -11.77 23.91 -6.18
N GLY A 40 -12.57 23.15 -6.94
CA GLY A 40 -12.49 23.10 -8.39
C GLY A 40 -13.35 24.19 -9.05
N PRO A 41 -13.20 24.43 -10.37
CA PRO A 41 -14.00 25.40 -11.13
C PRO A 41 -15.52 25.18 -11.06
N GLY A 42 -15.96 23.96 -10.71
CA GLY A 42 -17.37 23.55 -10.58
C GLY A 42 -17.85 23.22 -9.16
N GLY A 43 -17.15 23.67 -8.11
CA GLY A 43 -17.55 23.45 -6.71
C GLY A 43 -16.91 22.22 -6.04
N LEU A 44 -17.42 21.83 -4.87
CA LEU A 44 -16.85 20.77 -4.01
C LEU A 44 -16.85 19.37 -4.67
N LEU A 45 -17.91 19.02 -5.43
CA LEU A 45 -18.04 17.72 -6.10
C LEU A 45 -17.06 17.54 -7.27
N MET A 46 -16.63 18.65 -7.89
CA MET A 46 -15.64 18.64 -8.98
C MET A 46 -14.22 18.84 -8.47
N SER A 47 -14.01 18.77 -7.15
CA SER A 47 -12.67 18.88 -6.59
C SER A 47 -11.95 17.52 -6.64
N PRO A 48 -10.68 17.48 -7.05
CA PRO A 48 -9.92 16.23 -7.13
C PRO A 48 -9.74 15.56 -5.76
N GLY A 49 -9.79 16.35 -4.66
CA GLY A 49 -9.70 15.85 -3.29
C GLY A 49 -11.00 15.28 -2.72
N PHE A 50 -12.17 15.50 -3.33
CA PHE A 50 -13.45 15.09 -2.75
C PHE A 50 -13.63 13.57 -2.69
N VAL A 51 -13.35 12.87 -3.81
CA VAL A 51 -13.51 11.42 -3.88
C VAL A 51 -12.56 10.69 -2.91
N PRO A 52 -11.24 11.03 -2.87
CA PRO A 52 -10.34 10.45 -1.88
C PRO A 52 -10.75 10.76 -0.43
N LEU A 53 -11.24 11.96 -0.15
CA LEU A 53 -11.68 12.36 1.20
C LEU A 53 -12.90 11.55 1.66
N LEU A 54 -13.90 11.40 0.79
CA LEU A 54 -15.10 10.61 1.09
C LEU A 54 -14.73 9.13 1.31
N ALA A 55 -13.89 8.57 0.42
CA ALA A 55 -13.43 7.19 0.55
C ALA A 55 -12.64 6.98 1.85
N GLY A 56 -11.72 7.89 2.17
CA GLY A 56 -10.96 7.87 3.42
C GLY A 56 -11.86 7.96 4.65
N ALA A 57 -12.88 8.82 4.64
CA ALA A 57 -13.83 8.96 5.74
C ALA A 57 -14.66 7.70 5.98
N VAL A 58 -15.20 7.10 4.91
CA VAL A 58 -15.97 5.85 4.99
C VAL A 58 -15.08 4.71 5.48
N LEU A 59 -13.87 4.58 4.94
CA LEU A 59 -12.89 3.58 5.39
C LEU A 59 -12.54 3.78 6.87
N LEU A 60 -12.30 5.02 7.30
CA LEU A 60 -11.98 5.32 8.70
C LEU A 60 -13.11 4.89 9.63
N LEU A 61 -14.37 5.15 9.27
CA LEU A 61 -15.52 4.73 10.07
C LEU A 61 -15.63 3.21 10.17
N LEU A 62 -15.54 2.51 9.04
CA LEU A 62 -15.66 1.04 9.00
C LEU A 62 -14.49 0.36 9.73
N CYS A 63 -13.26 0.81 9.50
CA CYS A 63 -12.08 0.26 10.13
C CYS A 63 -12.00 0.58 11.61
N SER A 64 -12.45 1.77 12.04
CA SER A 64 -12.59 2.10 13.46
C SER A 64 -13.60 1.18 14.14
N TRP A 65 -14.74 0.92 13.51
CA TRP A 65 -15.74 -0.01 14.04
C TRP A 65 -15.17 -1.42 14.21
N LEU A 66 -14.46 -1.93 13.19
CA LEU A 66 -13.84 -3.25 13.20
C LEU A 66 -12.75 -3.34 14.28
N THR A 67 -11.92 -2.30 14.41
CA THR A 67 -10.85 -2.23 15.43
C THR A 67 -11.43 -2.22 16.83
N VAL A 68 -12.48 -1.42 17.09
CA VAL A 68 -13.17 -1.39 18.40
C VAL A 68 -13.78 -2.75 18.71
N GLY A 69 -14.37 -3.42 17.72
CA GLY A 69 -14.89 -4.79 17.85
C GLY A 69 -13.80 -5.80 18.23
N ALA A 70 -12.67 -5.78 17.55
CA ALA A 70 -11.55 -6.69 17.80
C ALA A 70 -10.88 -6.44 19.17
N VAL A 71 -10.75 -5.17 19.59
CA VAL A 71 -10.25 -4.80 20.92
C VAL A 71 -11.17 -5.35 22.02
N ARG A 72 -12.49 -5.19 21.86
CA ARG A 72 -13.49 -5.71 22.82
C ARG A 72 -13.48 -7.24 22.93
N LYS A 73 -13.12 -7.94 21.86
CA LYS A 73 -12.97 -9.41 21.85
C LYS A 73 -11.63 -9.91 22.41
N GLY A 74 -10.73 -9.02 22.84
CA GLY A 74 -9.48 -9.41 23.50
C GLY A 74 -8.28 -9.60 22.57
N GLY A 75 -8.33 -9.13 21.32
CA GLY A 75 -7.25 -9.29 20.33
C GLY A 75 -5.90 -8.69 20.74
N TYR A 76 -5.87 -7.80 21.74
CA TYR A 76 -4.64 -7.19 22.27
C TYR A 76 -3.71 -8.20 22.95
N ARG A 77 -4.23 -9.30 23.49
CA ARG A 77 -3.44 -10.25 24.31
C ARG A 77 -2.48 -11.12 23.48
N GLN A 78 -2.80 -11.35 22.20
CA GLN A 78 -2.00 -12.16 21.27
C GLN A 78 -1.35 -11.35 20.15
N LEU A 79 -1.56 -10.02 20.12
CA LEU A 79 -1.03 -9.15 19.08
C LEU A 79 0.50 -9.25 18.94
N GLY A 80 1.20 -9.34 20.08
CA GLY A 80 2.65 -9.48 20.11
C GLY A 80 3.15 -10.83 19.59
N GLN A 81 2.36 -11.90 19.73
CA GLN A 81 2.70 -13.22 19.18
C GLN A 81 2.44 -13.27 17.68
N SER A 82 1.26 -12.82 17.21
CA SER A 82 0.97 -12.74 15.77
C SER A 82 1.93 -11.83 15.00
N LEU A 83 2.39 -10.73 15.60
CA LEU A 83 3.43 -9.88 15.00
C LEU A 83 4.76 -10.62 14.87
N ARG A 84 5.16 -11.38 15.90
CA ARG A 84 6.44 -12.10 15.92
C ARG A 84 6.43 -13.29 14.97
N ASP A 85 5.34 -14.04 14.95
CA ASP A 85 5.15 -15.19 14.07
C ASP A 85 5.00 -14.74 12.61
N GLY A 86 4.30 -13.62 12.38
CA GLY A 86 4.21 -12.98 11.07
C GLY A 86 5.58 -12.55 10.55
N VAL A 87 6.44 -11.93 11.37
CA VAL A 87 7.79 -11.51 10.92
C VAL A 87 8.74 -12.70 10.72
N ALA A 88 8.53 -13.81 11.43
CA ALA A 88 9.35 -15.01 11.31
C ALA A 88 9.06 -15.81 10.03
N ASP A 89 7.90 -15.61 9.40
CA ASP A 89 7.52 -16.32 8.19
C ASP A 89 8.31 -15.85 6.95
N HIS A 90 8.83 -16.81 6.19
CA HIS A 90 9.64 -16.57 4.99
C HIS A 90 8.87 -15.82 3.91
N GLU A 91 7.56 -16.07 3.80
CA GLU A 91 6.69 -15.40 2.84
C GLU A 91 6.47 -13.94 3.22
N ASN A 92 6.21 -13.68 4.50
CA ASN A 92 5.99 -12.32 4.98
C ASN A 92 7.27 -11.47 4.95
N ARG A 93 8.44 -12.07 5.16
CA ARG A 93 9.72 -11.37 5.00
C ARG A 93 9.97 -10.91 3.56
N ARG A 94 9.59 -11.72 2.58
CA ARG A 94 9.63 -11.33 1.15
C ARG A 94 8.69 -10.17 0.88
N PHE A 95 7.46 -10.26 1.37
CA PHE A 95 6.47 -9.19 1.25
C PHE A 95 6.97 -7.87 1.87
N LEU A 96 7.50 -7.92 3.11
CA LEU A 96 8.08 -6.76 3.79
C LEU A 96 9.25 -6.15 3.03
N MET A 97 10.12 -6.97 2.41
CA MET A 97 11.24 -6.44 1.63
C MET A 97 10.78 -5.79 0.32
N ILE A 98 9.75 -6.34 -0.35
CA ILE A 98 9.13 -5.68 -1.51
C ILE A 98 8.52 -4.34 -1.10
N LEU A 99 7.81 -4.31 0.03
CA LEU A 99 7.20 -3.10 0.57
C LEU A 99 8.27 -2.04 0.92
N ALA A 100 9.41 -2.47 1.47
CA ALA A 100 10.55 -1.60 1.72
C ALA A 100 11.19 -1.05 0.43
N ILE A 101 11.33 -1.86 -0.62
CA ILE A 101 11.80 -1.41 -1.95
C ILE A 101 10.82 -0.40 -2.55
N MET A 102 9.51 -0.64 -2.39
CA MET A 102 8.46 0.31 -2.79
C MET A 102 8.57 1.64 -2.05
N ALA A 103 8.72 1.62 -0.73
CA ALA A 103 8.89 2.82 0.07
C ALA A 103 10.15 3.59 -0.35
N LEU A 104 11.27 2.90 -0.59
CA LEU A 104 12.50 3.51 -1.09
C LEU A 104 12.30 4.20 -2.45
N TYR A 105 11.53 3.59 -3.35
CA TYR A 105 11.21 4.19 -4.64
C TYR A 105 10.37 5.46 -4.48
N VAL A 106 9.27 5.39 -3.72
CA VAL A 106 8.32 6.50 -3.56
C VAL A 106 8.91 7.68 -2.79
N PHE A 107 9.62 7.43 -1.68
CA PHE A 107 10.14 8.51 -0.82
C PHE A 107 11.58 8.92 -1.16
N GLY A 108 12.37 8.01 -1.73
CA GLY A 108 13.78 8.24 -2.06
C GLY A 108 13.97 8.78 -3.47
N LEU A 109 13.49 8.03 -4.47
CA LEU A 109 13.75 8.28 -5.89
C LEU A 109 12.75 9.27 -6.52
N LEU A 110 11.46 9.11 -6.23
CA LEU A 110 10.40 9.97 -6.74
C LEU A 110 10.63 11.41 -6.25
N GLY A 111 10.82 12.34 -7.19
CA GLY A 111 11.08 13.76 -6.93
C GLY A 111 12.56 14.15 -6.80
N ARG A 112 13.51 13.21 -6.73
CA ARG A 112 14.97 13.51 -6.75
C ARG A 112 15.67 13.09 -8.03
N VAL A 113 15.17 12.07 -8.71
CA VAL A 113 15.73 11.51 -9.95
C VAL A 113 14.68 11.68 -11.06
N PRO A 114 15.09 12.00 -12.31
CA PRO A 114 14.14 12.08 -13.43
C PRO A 114 13.34 10.78 -13.53
N PHE A 115 12.02 10.89 -13.69
CA PHE A 115 11.09 9.76 -13.67
C PHE A 115 11.50 8.63 -14.63
N ILE A 116 12.06 9.01 -15.79
CA ILE A 116 12.58 8.10 -16.84
C ILE A 116 13.71 7.19 -16.34
N ALA A 117 14.53 7.65 -15.39
CA ALA A 117 15.59 6.84 -14.79
C ALA A 117 15.10 6.11 -13.53
N ALA A 118 14.17 6.71 -12.78
CA ALA A 118 13.65 6.12 -11.55
C ALA A 118 12.82 4.84 -11.79
N THR A 119 11.94 4.85 -12.82
CA THR A 119 11.09 3.69 -13.16
C THR A 119 11.88 2.43 -13.51
N PRO A 120 12.86 2.46 -14.43
CA PRO A 120 13.61 1.25 -14.78
C PRO A 120 14.43 0.72 -13.60
N ILE A 121 15.02 1.58 -12.76
CA ILE A 121 15.75 1.16 -11.56
C ILE A 121 14.84 0.40 -10.60
N TYR A 122 13.63 0.91 -10.36
CA TYR A 122 12.64 0.25 -9.51
C TYR A 122 12.19 -1.10 -10.07
N TYR A 123 11.89 -1.16 -11.37
CA TYR A 123 11.50 -2.42 -12.01
C TYR A 123 12.63 -3.46 -11.96
N VAL A 124 13.87 -3.06 -12.23
CA VAL A 124 15.03 -3.97 -12.10
C VAL A 124 15.15 -4.50 -10.68
N LEU A 125 15.08 -3.64 -9.66
CA LEU A 125 15.16 -4.05 -8.26
C LEU A 125 14.07 -5.06 -7.89
N ILE A 126 12.82 -4.80 -8.28
CA ILE A 126 11.70 -5.70 -8.00
C ILE A 126 11.83 -7.03 -8.74
N PHE A 127 12.11 -7.02 -10.04
CA PHE A 127 12.16 -8.25 -10.83
C PHE A 127 13.36 -9.13 -10.46
N VAL A 128 14.50 -8.53 -10.10
CA VAL A 128 15.64 -9.25 -9.52
C VAL A 128 15.27 -9.84 -8.17
N TYR A 129 14.59 -9.08 -7.31
CA TYR A 129 14.23 -9.53 -5.97
C TYR A 129 13.20 -10.67 -5.97
N ILE A 130 12.17 -10.57 -6.82
CA ILE A 130 11.12 -11.59 -6.97
C ILE A 130 11.65 -12.84 -7.70
N LYS A 131 12.86 -12.81 -8.26
CA LYS A 131 13.44 -13.92 -9.04
C LYS A 131 12.47 -14.37 -10.15
N ALA A 132 11.88 -13.41 -10.87
CA ALA A 132 10.79 -13.63 -11.83
C ALA A 132 11.17 -14.43 -13.11
N GLY A 133 12.28 -15.18 -13.11
CA GLY A 133 12.76 -15.99 -14.21
C GLY A 133 14.20 -15.66 -14.60
N SER A 134 14.60 -16.01 -15.84
CA SER A 134 15.94 -15.72 -16.36
C SER A 134 16.15 -14.21 -16.56
N LEU A 135 17.41 -13.77 -16.50
CA LEU A 135 17.82 -12.38 -16.70
C LEU A 135 17.21 -11.75 -17.97
N ALA A 136 17.08 -12.52 -19.05
CA ALA A 136 16.48 -12.05 -20.30
C ALA A 136 15.00 -11.67 -20.17
N LYS A 137 14.22 -12.42 -19.39
CA LYS A 137 12.79 -12.11 -19.14
C LYS A 137 12.66 -10.87 -18.26
N ILE A 138 13.52 -10.72 -17.27
CA ILE A 138 13.55 -9.54 -16.39
C ILE A 138 13.85 -8.27 -17.19
N THR A 139 14.85 -8.29 -18.06
CA THR A 139 15.17 -7.15 -18.93
C THR A 139 14.00 -6.84 -19.88
N PHE A 140 13.37 -7.85 -20.47
CA PHE A 140 12.21 -7.65 -21.35
C PHE A 140 11.02 -7.02 -20.61
N TYR A 141 10.65 -7.53 -19.43
CA TYR A 141 9.56 -6.96 -18.63
C TYR A 141 9.87 -5.55 -18.14
N THR A 142 11.11 -5.27 -17.76
CA THR A 142 11.55 -3.93 -17.34
C THR A 142 11.44 -2.94 -18.50
N LEU A 143 11.93 -3.31 -19.69
CA LEU A 143 11.86 -2.44 -20.87
C LEU A 143 10.42 -2.22 -21.33
N LEU A 144 9.61 -3.29 -21.36
CA LEU A 144 8.20 -3.20 -21.74
C LEU A 144 7.39 -2.36 -20.75
N ALA A 145 7.59 -2.57 -19.45
CA ALA A 145 6.93 -1.78 -18.40
C ALA A 145 7.38 -0.32 -18.47
N THR A 146 8.68 -0.05 -18.60
CA THR A 146 9.19 1.32 -18.73
C THR A 146 8.62 2.01 -19.97
N PHE A 147 8.55 1.34 -21.11
CA PHE A 147 7.93 1.88 -22.31
C PHE A 147 6.43 2.18 -22.10
N LEU A 148 5.69 1.26 -21.48
CA LEU A 148 4.27 1.44 -21.21
C LEU A 148 4.02 2.61 -20.24
N PHE A 149 4.76 2.68 -19.14
CA PHE A 149 4.54 3.69 -18.11
C PHE A 149 5.14 5.06 -18.45
N ALA A 150 6.28 5.13 -19.16
CA ALA A 150 6.93 6.39 -19.51
C ALA A 150 6.44 7.01 -20.83
N PHE A 151 5.95 6.20 -21.77
CA PHE A 151 5.54 6.71 -23.10
C PHE A 151 4.07 6.49 -23.42
N PHE A 152 3.48 5.36 -23.05
CA PHE A 152 2.09 5.05 -23.42
C PHE A 152 1.09 5.73 -22.49
N LEU A 153 1.30 5.63 -21.18
CA LEU A 153 0.41 6.19 -20.15
C LEU A 153 0.27 7.72 -20.20
N PRO A 154 1.36 8.51 -20.32
CA PRO A 154 1.24 9.97 -20.37
C PRO A 154 0.54 10.46 -21.63
N ARG A 155 0.68 9.73 -22.76
CA ARG A 155 -0.04 10.06 -24.01
C ARG A 155 -1.52 9.71 -23.97
N LEU A 156 -1.89 8.66 -23.24
CA LEU A 156 -3.29 8.25 -23.11
C LEU A 156 -4.06 9.11 -22.09
N PHE A 157 -3.39 9.53 -21.02
CA PHE A 157 -4.04 10.19 -19.87
C PHE A 157 -3.66 11.67 -19.68
N GLU A 158 -2.86 12.25 -20.58
CA GLU A 158 -2.41 13.67 -20.52
C GLU A 158 -1.82 14.08 -19.16
N MET A 159 -1.23 13.13 -18.42
CA MET A 159 -0.66 13.40 -17.10
C MET A 159 0.76 13.97 -17.25
N PRO A 160 1.07 15.15 -16.67
CA PRO A 160 2.44 15.65 -16.64
C PRO A 160 3.28 14.71 -15.77
N LEU A 161 4.30 14.11 -16.38
CA LEU A 161 5.30 13.33 -15.66
C LEU A 161 6.18 14.28 -14.84
N PRO A 162 6.50 13.94 -13.57
CA PRO A 162 7.48 14.69 -12.78
C PRO A 162 8.92 14.48 -13.24
#